data_AF-A0A2N2HPG5-F1
#
_entry.id   AF-A0A2N2HPG5-F1
#
_cell.length_a   1.000
_cell.length_b   1.000
_cell.length_c   1.000
_cell.angle_alpha   90.00
_cell.angle_beta   90.00
_cell.angle_gamma   90.00
#
_symmetry.space_group_name_H-M   'P 1'
#
loop_
_entity.id
_entity.type
_entity.pdbx_description
1 polymer ?
#
loop_
_entity_poly.entity_id
_entity_poly.type
_entity_poly.pdbx_seq_one_letter_code
_entity_poly.pdbx_strand_id
1 'polypeptide(L)'
;GHAQLHWKLVTDPRVVNLERINLRHASADLIPEKVDLVVADCSFISLRLILPPCLQFLKDTGQILALVKPQFELGPEHAIKGVVRSEELQLKAVAEVQDFAREELGLHVLGSVAAGIKGPKGNQEYLLHLQR
;
A
#
# COMPACT_ATOMS: atom_id res chain seq x y z
N GLY A 1 6.60 5.12 12.74
CA GLY A 1 5.85 6.02 13.64
C GLY A 1 5.93 5.53 15.07
N HIS A 2 5.37 6.28 16.02
CA HIS A 2 5.21 5.87 17.42
C HIS A 2 3.84 6.34 17.96
N ALA A 3 3.27 5.59 18.90
CA ALA A 3 2.02 5.87 19.59
C ALA A 3 0.88 6.33 18.66
N GLN A 4 0.72 5.65 17.52
CA GLN A 4 -0.26 6.04 16.50
C GLN A 4 -1.60 5.31 16.68
N LEU A 5 -1.56 4.07 17.15
CA LEU A 5 -2.78 3.31 17.37
C LEU A 5 -3.52 3.80 18.63
N HIS A 6 -4.84 3.94 18.50
CA HIS A 6 -5.70 4.28 19.63
C HIS A 6 -5.65 3.19 20.71
N TRP A 7 -5.76 3.57 21.97
CA TRP A 7 -5.56 2.68 23.13
C TRP A 7 -6.38 1.39 23.04
N LYS A 8 -7.64 1.47 22.59
CA LYS A 8 -8.53 0.31 22.42
C LYS A 8 -7.95 -0.78 21.51
N LEU A 9 -7.21 -0.40 20.47
CA LEU A 9 -6.56 -1.35 19.56
C LEU A 9 -5.28 -1.90 20.19
N VAL A 10 -4.50 -1.04 20.83
CA VAL A 10 -3.24 -1.45 21.49
C VAL A 10 -3.49 -2.47 22.61
N THR A 11 -4.61 -2.36 23.31
CA THR A 11 -4.97 -3.28 24.41
C THR A 11 -5.76 -4.50 23.95
N ASP A 12 -6.12 -4.60 22.68
CA ASP A 12 -6.89 -5.74 22.17
C ASP A 12 -5.97 -6.96 22.01
N PRO A 13 -6.29 -8.13 22.60
CA PRO A 13 -5.43 -9.31 22.55
C PRO A 13 -5.24 -9.88 21.14
N ARG A 14 -6.06 -9.46 20.17
CA ARG A 14 -5.95 -9.87 18.76
C ARG A 14 -4.97 -9.01 17.96
N VAL A 15 -4.45 -7.92 18.55
CA VAL A 15 -3.61 -6.95 17.87
C VAL A 15 -2.18 -7.06 18.37
N VAL A 16 -1.27 -7.37 17.45
CA VAL A 16 0.17 -7.23 17.67
C VAL A 16 0.61 -5.89 17.08
N ASN A 17 0.92 -4.91 17.93
CA ASN A 17 1.32 -3.59 17.49
C ASN A 17 2.84 -3.52 17.22
N LEU A 18 3.22 -3.37 15.96
CA LEU A 18 4.61 -3.24 15.52
C LEU A 18 4.90 -1.81 15.08
N GLU A 19 5.40 -0.99 16.00
CA GLU A 19 5.80 0.40 15.72
C GLU A 19 7.31 0.56 15.53
N ARG A 20 7.74 1.72 15.01
CA ARG A 20 9.15 2.04 14.71
C ARG A 20 9.84 1.07 13.74
N ILE A 21 9.06 0.31 12.98
CA ILE A 21 9.55 -0.56 11.91
C ILE A 21 9.47 0.17 10.57
N ASN A 22 10.55 0.07 9.79
CA ASN A 22 10.53 0.38 8.36
C ASN A 22 10.37 -0.93 7.59
N LEU A 23 9.20 -1.15 7.01
CA LEU A 23 8.86 -2.42 6.34
C LEU A 23 9.83 -2.80 5.23
N ARG A 24 10.46 -1.82 4.55
CA ARG A 24 11.47 -2.08 3.50
C ARG A 24 12.69 -2.84 3.98
N HIS A 25 12.97 -2.76 5.27
CA HIS A 25 14.13 -3.39 5.91
C HIS A 25 13.69 -4.34 7.02
N ALA A 26 12.40 -4.69 7.07
CA ALA A 26 11.89 -5.64 8.04
C ALA A 26 12.47 -7.03 7.75
N SER A 27 12.98 -7.67 8.79
CA SER A 27 13.44 -9.05 8.73
C SER A 27 12.25 -10.01 8.59
N ALA A 28 12.47 -11.15 7.94
CA ALA A 28 11.42 -12.15 7.67
C ALA A 28 10.85 -12.78 8.96
N ASP A 29 11.60 -12.73 10.07
CA ASP A 29 11.16 -13.21 11.39
C ASP A 29 10.33 -12.18 12.18
N LEU A 30 10.16 -10.95 11.65
CA LEU A 30 9.34 -9.91 12.29
C LEU A 30 7.90 -10.38 12.55
N ILE A 31 7.34 -11.13 11.60
CA ILE A 31 6.02 -11.76 11.72
C ILE A 31 6.26 -13.27 11.63
N PRO A 32 6.01 -14.02 12.72
CA PRO A 32 6.42 -15.43 12.82
C PRO A 32 5.59 -16.36 11.91
N GLU A 33 4.43 -15.91 11.44
CA GLU A 33 3.53 -16.67 10.59
C GLU A 33 3.21 -15.92 9.29
N LYS A 34 2.92 -16.69 8.24
CA LYS A 34 2.45 -16.13 6.98
C LYS A 34 1.00 -15.69 7.11
N VAL A 35 0.68 -14.50 6.64
CA VAL A 35 -0.67 -13.94 6.67
C VAL A 35 -1.45 -14.25 5.39
N ASP A 36 -2.77 -14.34 5.51
CA ASP A 36 -3.69 -14.50 4.38
C ASP A 36 -3.97 -13.19 3.63
N LEU A 37 -3.84 -12.05 4.32
CA LEU A 37 -4.16 -10.73 3.79
C LEU A 37 -3.16 -9.68 4.27
N VAL A 38 -2.66 -8.88 3.34
CA VAL A 38 -1.95 -7.63 3.63
C VAL A 38 -2.82 -6.44 3.19
N VAL A 39 -2.93 -5.44 4.07
CA VAL A 39 -3.54 -4.14 3.72
C VAL A 39 -2.46 -3.07 3.80
N ALA A 40 -2.25 -2.32 2.72
CA ALA A 40 -1.20 -1.31 2.62
C ALA A 40 -1.79 0.08 2.39
N ASP A 41 -1.70 0.93 3.41
CA ASP A 41 -1.94 2.37 3.32
C ASP A 41 -0.70 3.11 3.81
N CYS A 42 0.14 3.55 2.87
CA CYS A 42 1.39 4.23 3.16
C CYS A 42 1.40 5.61 2.51
N SER A 43 2.09 6.57 3.14
CA SER A 43 2.27 7.92 2.60
C SER A 43 3.75 8.23 2.43
N PHE A 44 4.07 9.12 1.47
CA PHE A 44 5.44 9.55 1.17
C PHE A 44 6.38 8.43 0.66
N ILE A 45 5.80 7.35 0.15
CA ILE A 45 6.53 6.21 -0.41
C ILE A 45 5.69 5.58 -1.52
N SER A 46 6.34 5.13 -2.59
CA SER A 46 5.71 4.36 -3.65
C SER A 46 5.43 2.93 -3.20
N LEU A 47 4.30 2.37 -3.62
CA LEU A 47 3.96 0.96 -3.44
C LEU A 47 4.98 0.03 -4.09
N ARG A 48 5.72 0.47 -5.11
CA ARG A 48 6.82 -0.31 -5.71
C ARG A 48 7.93 -0.67 -4.72
N LEU A 49 8.08 0.11 -3.65
CA LEU A 49 9.02 -0.16 -2.56
C LEU A 49 8.39 -0.92 -1.38
N ILE A 50 7.07 -0.96 -1.31
CA ILE A 50 6.32 -1.57 -0.20
C ILE A 50 5.83 -2.98 -0.54
N LEU A 51 5.36 -3.21 -1.76
CA LEU A 51 4.84 -4.51 -2.18
C LEU A 51 5.88 -5.64 -2.12
N PRO A 52 7.15 -5.46 -2.56
CA PRO A 52 8.14 -6.55 -2.51
C PRO A 52 8.37 -7.12 -1.09
N PRO A 53 8.66 -6.32 -0.05
CA PRO A 53 8.84 -6.86 1.30
C PRO A 53 7.55 -7.41 1.90
N CYS A 54 6.34 -7.04 1.43
CA CYS A 54 5.10 -7.68 1.89
C CYS A 54 5.04 -9.17 1.52
N LEU A 55 5.64 -9.58 0.40
CA LEU A 55 5.62 -10.97 -0.06
C LEU A 55 6.36 -11.90 0.90
N GLN A 56 7.33 -11.41 1.66
CA GLN A 56 7.99 -12.26 2.66
C GLN A 56 7.06 -12.66 3.82
N PHE A 57 5.94 -11.96 4.01
CA PHE A 57 4.95 -12.25 5.05
C PHE A 57 3.66 -12.87 4.51
N LEU A 58 3.40 -12.78 3.20
CA LEU A 58 2.17 -13.28 2.59
C LEU A 58 2.27 -14.78 2.24
N LYS A 59 1.18 -15.53 2.42
CA LYS A 59 1.05 -16.91 1.90
C LYS A 59 0.98 -16.90 0.37
N ASP A 60 1.32 -18.02 -0.28
CA ASP A 60 1.23 -18.14 -1.74
C ASP A 60 -0.21 -18.06 -2.28
N THR A 61 -1.23 -18.28 -1.43
CA THR A 61 -2.65 -18.07 -1.76
C THR A 61 -3.20 -16.74 -1.25
N GLY A 62 -2.34 -15.91 -0.66
CA GLY A 62 -2.72 -14.69 0.05
C GLY A 62 -3.08 -13.54 -0.89
N GLN A 63 -3.70 -12.52 -0.31
CA GLN A 63 -4.18 -11.33 -1.04
C GLN A 63 -3.56 -10.04 -0.49
N ILE A 64 -3.53 -9.01 -1.33
CA ILE A 64 -3.11 -7.67 -0.96
C ILE A 64 -4.20 -6.67 -1.38
N LEU A 65 -4.59 -5.81 -0.44
CA LEU A 65 -5.37 -4.61 -0.71
C LEU A 65 -4.47 -3.39 -0.48
N ALA A 66 -4.06 -2.72 -1.55
CA ALA A 66 -3.14 -1.59 -1.48
C ALA A 66 -3.82 -0.31 -1.93
N LEU A 67 -3.62 0.78 -1.19
CA LEU A 67 -4.13 2.10 -1.54
C LEU A 67 -3.09 2.83 -2.40
N VAL A 68 -3.32 2.88 -3.70
CA VAL A 68 -2.52 3.64 -4.65
C VAL A 68 -2.82 5.12 -4.46
N LYS A 69 -1.77 5.89 -4.19
CA LYS A 69 -1.84 7.33 -3.98
C LYS A 69 -1.04 8.05 -5.07
N PRO A 70 -1.68 8.53 -6.16
CA PRO A 70 -0.97 9.05 -7.33
C PRO A 70 0.10 10.10 -6.99
N GLN A 71 -0.11 10.93 -5.97
CA GLN A 71 0.85 11.94 -5.51
C GLN A 71 2.16 11.39 -4.92
N PHE A 72 2.23 10.09 -4.60
CA PHE A 72 3.45 9.42 -4.11
C PHE A 72 4.02 8.41 -5.10
N GLU A 73 3.26 8.08 -6.14
CA GLU A 73 3.69 7.19 -7.23
C GLU A 73 4.31 7.95 -8.39
N LEU A 74 3.81 9.16 -8.65
CA LEU A 74 4.30 10.03 -9.71
C LEU A 74 5.39 10.97 -9.20
N GLY A 75 6.24 11.43 -10.13
CA GLY A 75 7.21 12.48 -9.86
C GLY A 75 6.56 13.81 -9.44
N PRO A 76 7.26 14.65 -8.66
CA PRO A 76 6.72 15.91 -8.13
C PRO A 76 6.22 16.89 -9.20
N GLU A 77 6.74 16.81 -10.43
CA GLU A 77 6.32 17.59 -11.59
C GLU A 77 4.86 17.35 -12.01
N HIS A 78 4.29 16.21 -11.63
CA HIS A 78 2.90 15.84 -11.94
C HIS A 78 1.90 16.32 -10.87
N ALA A 79 2.36 16.98 -9.80
CA ALA A 79 1.53 17.40 -8.68
C ALA A 79 1.62 18.91 -8.43
N ILE A 80 0.46 19.58 -8.36
CA ILE A 80 0.39 21.00 -8.02
C ILE A 80 0.05 21.13 -6.54
N LYS A 81 0.98 21.68 -5.74
CA LYS A 81 0.86 21.75 -4.27
C LYS A 81 0.64 20.38 -3.61
N GLY A 82 1.16 19.31 -4.22
CA GLY A 82 1.01 17.93 -3.77
C GLY A 82 -0.35 17.31 -4.11
N VAL A 83 -1.08 17.87 -5.07
CA VAL A 83 -2.35 17.33 -5.57
C VAL A 83 -2.24 16.98 -7.04
N VAL A 84 -2.55 15.74 -7.39
CA VAL A 84 -2.67 15.27 -8.78
C VAL A 84 -4.13 15.40 -9.19
N ARG A 85 -4.45 16.37 -10.04
CA ARG A 85 -5.84 16.65 -10.47
C ARG A 85 -6.26 15.96 -11.76
N SER A 86 -5.30 15.70 -12.65
CA SER A 86 -5.58 15.03 -13.91
C SER A 86 -5.95 13.57 -13.66
N GLU A 87 -7.14 13.19 -14.09
CA GLU A 87 -7.60 11.80 -14.02
C GLU A 87 -6.70 10.88 -14.85
N GLU A 88 -6.21 11.34 -15.99
CA GLU A 88 -5.25 10.59 -16.81
C GLU A 88 -3.97 10.27 -16.01
N LEU A 89 -3.41 11.24 -15.28
CA LEU A 89 -2.23 11.02 -14.45
C LEU A 89 -2.54 10.10 -13.26
N GLN A 90 -3.72 10.24 -12.66
CA GLN A 90 -4.16 9.35 -11.58
C GLN A 90 -4.24 7.89 -12.07
N LEU A 91 -4.90 7.65 -13.20
CA LEU A 91 -5.02 6.32 -13.80
C LEU A 91 -3.69 5.78 -14.30
N LYS A 92 -2.81 6.65 -14.83
CA LYS A 92 -1.44 6.30 -15.17
C LYS A 92 -0.69 5.74 -13.96
N ALA A 93 -0.78 6.42 -12.81
CA ALA A 93 -0.14 5.94 -11.57
C ALA A 93 -0.67 4.56 -11.14
N VAL A 94 -1.97 4.31 -11.28
CA VAL A 94 -2.58 3.01 -10.98
C VAL A 94 -2.07 1.93 -11.93
N ALA A 95 -2.08 2.18 -13.24
CA ALA A 95 -1.57 1.24 -14.24
C ALA A 95 -0.10 0.90 -13.99
N GLU A 96 0.71 1.93 -13.69
CA GLU A 96 2.12 1.82 -13.37
C GLU A 96 2.44 0.91 -12.16
N VAL A 97 1.56 0.90 -11.15
CA VAL A 97 1.68 0.00 -9.99
C VAL A 97 1.16 -1.41 -10.33
N GLN A 98 0.09 -1.51 -11.12
CA GLN A 98 -0.45 -2.79 -11.60
C GLN A 98 0.56 -3.54 -12.46
N ASP A 99 1.20 -2.85 -13.40
CA ASP A 99 2.19 -3.43 -14.30
C ASP A 99 3.43 -3.87 -13.51
N PHE A 100 3.93 -3.04 -12.59
CA PHE A 100 4.99 -3.44 -11.67
C PHE A 100 4.63 -4.70 -10.86
N ALA A 101 3.43 -4.74 -10.27
CA ALA A 101 2.98 -5.89 -9.49
C ALA A 101 2.90 -7.18 -10.33
N ARG A 102 2.46 -7.06 -11.59
CA ARG A 102 2.35 -8.20 -12.51
C ARG A 102 3.71 -8.67 -13.02
N GLU A 103 4.51 -7.74 -13.53
CA GLU A 103 5.73 -8.03 -14.29
C GLU A 103 6.91 -8.34 -13.38
N GLU A 104 7.08 -7.58 -12.30
CA GLU A 104 8.25 -7.70 -11.42
C GLU A 104 8.01 -8.64 -10.23
N LEU A 105 6.75 -8.75 -9.78
CA LEU A 105 6.39 -9.53 -8.60
C LEU A 105 5.57 -10.79 -8.90
N GLY A 106 5.11 -10.96 -10.14
CA GLY A 106 4.29 -12.11 -10.56
C GLY A 106 2.89 -12.14 -9.94
N LEU A 107 2.40 -11.01 -9.40
CA LEU A 107 1.09 -10.95 -8.74
C LEU A 107 -0.04 -10.86 -9.77
N HIS A 108 -1.15 -11.52 -9.46
CA HIS A 108 -2.39 -11.40 -10.20
C HIS A 108 -3.11 -10.11 -9.81
N VAL A 109 -3.31 -9.22 -10.78
CA VAL A 109 -4.12 -8.00 -10.61
C VAL A 109 -5.59 -8.35 -10.79
N LEU A 110 -6.36 -8.32 -9.69
CA LEU A 110 -7.79 -8.64 -9.71
C LEU A 110 -8.65 -7.42 -10.06
N GLY A 111 -8.14 -6.21 -9.84
CA GLY A 111 -8.77 -4.97 -10.27
C GLY A 111 -8.43 -3.79 -9.36
N SER A 112 -8.93 -2.61 -9.73
CA SER A 112 -8.82 -1.41 -8.91
C SER A 112 -10.09 -0.57 -8.98
N VAL A 113 -10.38 0.15 -7.91
CA VAL A 113 -11.52 1.09 -7.84
C VAL A 113 -11.10 2.38 -7.15
N ALA A 114 -11.71 3.50 -7.55
CA ALA A 114 -11.55 4.77 -6.84
C ALA A 114 -12.02 4.62 -5.39
N ALA A 115 -11.19 5.04 -4.43
CA ALA A 115 -11.57 5.09 -3.03
C ALA A 115 -12.73 6.08 -2.83
N GLY A 116 -13.72 5.69 -2.02
CA GLY A 116 -14.91 6.51 -1.74
C GLY A 116 -14.62 7.79 -0.94
N ILE A 117 -13.42 7.91 -0.36
CA ILE A 117 -12.96 9.07 0.40
C ILE A 117 -11.68 9.57 -0.26
N LYS A 118 -11.59 10.89 -0.45
CA LYS A 118 -10.38 11.55 -0.96
C LYS A 118 -9.38 11.76 0.18
N GLY A 119 -8.09 11.74 -0.15
CA GLY A 119 -7.03 12.04 0.80
C GLY A 119 -7.16 13.46 1.38
N PRO A 120 -6.44 13.81 2.47
CA PRO A 120 -6.64 15.07 3.21
C PRO A 120 -6.52 16.36 2.37
N LYS A 121 -5.71 16.33 1.30
CA LYS A 121 -5.54 17.45 0.36
C LYS A 121 -6.47 17.38 -0.87
N GLY A 122 -7.41 16.44 -0.88
CA GLY A 122 -8.35 16.20 -1.97
C GLY A 122 -7.83 15.31 -3.11
N ASN A 123 -6.71 14.60 -2.92
CA ASN A 123 -6.25 13.62 -3.91
C ASN A 123 -7.26 12.47 -4.03
N GLN A 124 -7.58 12.09 -5.26
CA GLN A 124 -8.27 10.83 -5.51
C GLN A 124 -7.27 9.68 -5.35
N GLU A 125 -7.61 8.73 -4.49
CA GLU A 125 -6.81 7.53 -4.22
C GLU A 125 -7.58 6.31 -4.75
N TYR A 126 -6.88 5.19 -4.97
CA TYR A 126 -7.45 4.00 -5.61
C TYR A 126 -7.11 2.75 -4.81
N LEU A 127 -8.11 1.94 -4.49
CA LEU A 127 -7.91 0.62 -3.91
C LEU A 127 -7.55 -0.35 -5.03
N LEU A 128 -6.40 -1.01 -4.90
CA LEU A 128 -5.89 -2.04 -5.79
C LEU A 128 -5.96 -3.40 -5.09
N HIS A 129 -6.54 -4.40 -5.76
CA HIS A 129 -6.64 -5.77 -5.28
C HIS A 129 -5.69 -6.67 -6.06
N LEU A 130 -4.78 -7.30 -5.33
CA LEU A 130 -3.80 -8.24 -5.86
C LEU A 130 -3.95 -9.60 -5.17
N GLN A 131 -3.59 -10.65 -5.89
CA GLN A 131 -3.42 -12.00 -5.37
C GLN A 131 -2.02 -12.50 -5.70
N ARG A 132 -1.43 -13.23 -4.76
CA ARG A 132 -0.13 -13.87 -4.96
C ARG A 132 -0.21 -15.10 -5.86
#